data_AF-A0A9P4W6U6-F1
#
_entry.id   AF-A0A9P4W6U6-F1
#
_cell.length_a   1.000
_cell.length_b   1.000
_cell.length_c   1.000
_cell.angle_alpha   90.00
_cell.angle_beta   90.00
_cell.angle_gamma   90.00
#
_symmetry.space_group_name_H-M   'P 1'
#
loop_
_entity.id
_entity.type
_entity.pdbx_description
1 polymer ?
#
loop_
_entity_poly.entity_id
_entity_poly.type
_entity_poly.pdbx_seq_one_letter_code
_entity_poly.pdbx_strand_id
1 'polypeptide(L)'
;MDPSKRTQEALLARAEALCDAITPRDGDADPSAGIGYLSTILKAVKMDGAPPSTMNAANDYATSAAKELTIREQTAGLIKTTQDIATLIRDLQELWLFGGLDTLQNPADEEAHRKKADEVAGIIEVLAQQKPVVKTEEKDGDNDAI
;
A
#
# COMPACT_ATOMS: atom_id res chain seq x y z
N MET A 1 -3.95 -9.90 -21.76
CA MET A 1 -4.16 -8.78 -20.83
C MET A 1 -3.24 -8.99 -19.66
N ASP A 2 -2.26 -8.11 -19.45
CA ASP A 2 -1.30 -8.25 -18.36
C ASP A 2 -1.97 -7.93 -17.01
N PRO A 3 -1.82 -8.77 -15.98
CA PRO A 3 -2.44 -8.56 -14.69
C PRO A 3 -1.96 -7.28 -14.00
N SER A 4 -0.70 -6.89 -14.22
CA SER A 4 -0.09 -5.68 -13.65
C SER A 4 -0.75 -4.37 -14.14
N LYS A 5 -1.12 -4.31 -15.43
CA LYS A 5 -1.80 -3.13 -16.00
C LYS A 5 -3.20 -2.97 -15.42
N ARG A 6 -3.93 -4.08 -15.25
CA ARG A 6 -5.26 -4.09 -14.64
C ARG A 6 -5.24 -3.62 -13.18
N THR A 7 -4.22 -3.99 -12.41
CA THR A 7 -4.07 -3.52 -11.02
C THR A 7 -3.72 -2.04 -10.95
N GLN A 8 -2.86 -1.56 -11.86
CA GLN A 8 -2.52 -0.14 -11.94
C GLN A 8 -3.74 0.72 -12.27
N GLU A 9 -4.52 0.33 -13.28
CA GLU A 9 -5.74 1.05 -13.68
C GLU A 9 -6.76 1.09 -12.54
N ALA A 10 -6.94 -0.01 -11.80
CA ALA A 10 -7.84 -0.06 -10.66
C ALA A 10 -7.41 0.85 -9.50
N LEU A 11 -6.10 0.94 -9.22
CA LEU A 11 -5.56 1.82 -8.19
C LEU A 11 -5.71 3.29 -8.57
N LEU A 12 -5.44 3.63 -9.83
CA LEU A 12 -5.61 4.98 -10.34
C LEU A 12 -7.08 5.41 -10.28
N ALA A 13 -8.00 4.56 -10.76
CA ALA A 13 -9.43 4.82 -10.69
C ALA A 13 -9.91 5.01 -9.23
N ARG A 14 -9.39 4.21 -8.28
CA ARG A 14 -9.71 4.35 -6.86
C ARG A 14 -9.17 5.67 -6.29
N ALA A 15 -7.95 6.05 -6.63
CA ALA A 15 -7.36 7.32 -6.20
C ALA A 15 -8.15 8.53 -6.72
N GLU A 16 -8.51 8.52 -8.01
CA GLU A 16 -9.30 9.58 -8.62
C GLU A 16 -10.68 9.69 -8.00
N ALA A 17 -11.39 8.57 -7.81
CA ALA A 17 -12.70 8.57 -7.17
C ALA A 17 -12.67 9.15 -5.74
N LEU A 18 -11.63 8.85 -4.96
CA LEU A 18 -11.46 9.39 -3.60
C LEU A 18 -11.16 10.90 -3.63
N CYS A 19 -10.30 11.36 -4.54
CA CYS A 19 -9.98 12.78 -4.69
C CYS A 19 -11.18 13.59 -5.18
N ASP A 20 -11.88 13.11 -6.21
CA ASP A 20 -13.03 13.78 -6.80
C ASP A 20 -14.21 13.87 -5.80
N ALA A 21 -14.32 12.91 -4.87
CA ALA A 21 -15.29 12.96 -3.79
C ALA A 21 -15.02 14.09 -2.78
N ILE A 22 -13.75 14.43 -2.52
CA ILE A 22 -13.36 15.51 -1.60
C ILE A 22 -13.52 16.87 -2.27
N THR A 23 -12.84 17.05 -3.39
CA THR A 23 -12.86 18.28 -4.19
C THR A 23 -12.90 17.87 -5.65
N PRO A 24 -14.04 18.07 -6.33
CA PRO A 24 -14.14 17.78 -7.75
C PRO A 24 -13.11 18.60 -8.52
N ARG A 25 -12.56 18.01 -9.57
CA ARG A 25 -11.60 18.65 -10.46
C ARG A 25 -12.27 19.59 -11.46
N ASP A 26 -13.31 20.28 -11.01
CA ASP A 26 -14.03 21.22 -11.84
C ASP A 26 -13.20 22.50 -11.88
N GLY A 27 -12.80 22.92 -13.08
CA GLY A 27 -11.99 24.12 -13.31
C GLY A 27 -12.72 25.44 -13.02
N ASP A 28 -13.81 25.37 -12.25
CA ASP A 28 -14.58 26.52 -11.81
C ASP A 28 -13.83 27.28 -10.71
N ALA A 29 -13.77 28.60 -10.86
CA ALA A 29 -13.14 29.47 -9.87
C ALA A 29 -13.93 29.58 -8.56
N ASP A 30 -15.20 29.15 -8.55
CA ASP A 30 -16.03 29.15 -7.34
C ASP A 30 -15.86 27.83 -6.57
N PRO A 31 -15.26 27.84 -5.37
CA PRO A 31 -15.07 26.64 -4.55
C PRO A 31 -16.38 25.99 -4.08
N SER A 32 -17.52 26.68 -4.22
CA SER A 32 -18.85 26.10 -3.96
C SER A 32 -19.47 25.41 -5.17
N ALA A 33 -18.97 25.58 -6.39
CA ALA A 33 -19.62 25.08 -7.61
C ALA A 33 -19.69 23.54 -7.67
N GLY A 34 -18.69 22.85 -7.12
CA GLY A 34 -18.56 21.39 -7.19
C GLY A 34 -19.62 20.58 -6.41
N ILE A 35 -19.63 19.27 -6.66
CA ILE A 35 -20.49 18.25 -6.03
C ILE A 35 -19.82 17.44 -4.92
N GLY A 36 -18.55 17.71 -4.59
CA GLY A 36 -17.83 17.00 -3.53
C GLY A 36 -18.24 17.43 -2.12
N TYR A 37 -17.69 16.76 -1.12
CA TYR A 37 -18.02 17.00 0.28
C TYR A 37 -17.74 18.45 0.70
N LEU A 38 -16.57 19.00 0.35
CA LEU A 38 -16.18 20.35 0.73
C LEU A 38 -17.02 21.43 0.05
N SER A 39 -17.29 21.27 -1.25
CA SER A 39 -18.14 22.20 -2.00
C SER A 39 -19.58 22.19 -1.50
N THR A 40 -20.11 21.02 -1.10
CA THR A 40 -21.47 20.89 -0.54
C THR A 40 -21.56 21.54 0.84
N ILE A 41 -20.55 21.37 1.68
CA ILE A 41 -20.44 22.10 2.96
C ILE A 41 -20.39 23.61 2.71
N LEU A 42 -19.59 24.06 1.74
CA LEU A 42 -19.48 25.48 1.40
C LEU A 42 -20.81 26.06 0.91
N LYS A 43 -21.55 25.34 0.07
CA LYS A 43 -22.91 25.69 -0.38
C LYS A 43 -23.88 25.82 0.79
N ALA A 44 -23.85 24.88 1.73
CA ALA A 44 -24.73 24.92 2.90
C ALA A 44 -24.45 26.13 3.81
N VAL A 45 -23.18 26.53 3.92
CA VAL A 45 -22.73 27.67 4.74
C VAL A 45 -22.93 29.02 4.03
N LYS A 46 -22.87 29.06 2.68
CA LYS A 46 -23.11 30.28 1.90
C LYS A 46 -24.54 30.73 2.17
N MET A 47 -24.67 31.79 2.96
CA MET A 47 -25.95 32.46 3.14
C MET A 47 -26.29 33.12 1.80
N ASP A 48 -27.40 32.69 1.19
CA ASP A 48 -27.96 33.43 0.05
C ASP A 48 -28.04 34.89 0.46
N GLY A 49 -27.42 35.77 -0.34
CA GLY A 49 -27.25 37.20 -0.06
C GLY A 49 -28.55 37.99 -0.09
N ALA A 50 -29.60 37.51 0.57
CA ALA A 50 -30.80 38.26 0.83
C ALA A 50 -30.41 39.49 1.68
N PRO A 51 -30.78 40.71 1.26
CA PRO A 51 -30.51 41.91 2.04
C PRO A 51 -31.10 41.74 3.46
N PRO A 52 -30.47 42.36 4.48
CA PRO A 52 -30.83 42.19 5.90
C PRO A 52 -32.28 42.56 6.26
N SER A 53 -33.05 43.08 5.31
CA SER A 53 -34.44 43.50 5.44
C SER A 53 -35.45 42.34 5.58
N THR A 54 -35.05 41.08 5.36
CA THR A 54 -35.91 39.89 5.55
C THR A 54 -35.22 38.81 6.40
N MET A 55 -34.64 39.21 7.54
CA MET A 55 -34.03 38.33 8.54
C MET A 55 -34.93 37.15 9.01
N ASN A 56 -36.24 37.22 8.77
CA ASN A 56 -37.19 36.15 9.10
C ASN A 56 -37.20 34.97 8.10
N ALA A 57 -36.72 35.14 6.86
CA ALA A 57 -36.67 34.07 5.86
C ALA A 57 -35.31 33.34 5.83
N ALA A 58 -34.22 34.05 6.15
CA ALA A 58 -32.87 33.46 6.24
C ALA A 58 -32.63 32.67 7.54
N ASN A 59 -33.57 32.73 8.50
CA ASN A 59 -33.43 32.17 9.85
C ASN A 59 -34.58 31.23 10.22
N ASP A 60 -35.21 30.60 9.21
CA ASP A 60 -36.17 29.53 9.47
C ASP A 60 -35.44 28.35 10.13
N TYR A 61 -35.88 27.98 11.34
CA TYR A 61 -35.29 26.89 12.11
C TYR A 61 -35.25 25.58 11.31
N ALA A 62 -36.26 25.32 10.47
CA ALA A 62 -36.29 24.13 9.64
C ALA A 62 -35.17 24.14 8.59
N THR A 63 -34.94 25.29 7.96
CA THR A 63 -33.87 25.47 6.96
C THR A 63 -32.48 25.38 7.61
N SER A 64 -32.29 26.00 8.77
CA SER A 64 -31.02 25.92 9.51
C SER A 64 -30.72 24.50 10.00
N ALA A 65 -31.72 23.78 10.51
CA ALA A 65 -31.57 22.39 10.92
C ALA A 65 -31.23 21.46 9.74
N ALA A 66 -31.85 21.67 8.58
CA ALA A 66 -31.54 20.92 7.36
C ALA A 66 -30.10 21.18 6.87
N LYS A 67 -29.63 22.43 6.92
CA LYS A 67 -28.25 22.80 6.60
C LYS A 67 -27.26 22.17 7.57
N GLU A 68 -27.54 22.21 8.88
CA GLU A 68 -26.70 21.57 9.88
C GLU A 68 -26.58 20.05 9.66
N LEU A 69 -27.71 19.38 9.39
CA LEU A 69 -27.72 17.95 9.08
C LEU A 69 -26.86 17.64 7.85
N THR A 70 -27.02 18.43 6.79
CA THR A 70 -26.21 18.30 5.57
C THR A 70 -24.72 18.43 5.88
N ILE A 71 -24.32 19.46 6.64
CA ILE A 71 -22.91 19.67 7.01
C ILE A 71 -22.37 18.47 7.78
N ARG A 72 -23.14 17.93 8.75
CA ARG A 72 -22.72 16.76 9.54
C ARG A 72 -22.55 15.52 8.67
N GLU A 73 -23.48 15.25 7.76
CA GLU A 73 -23.41 14.11 6.84
C GLU A 73 -22.20 14.21 5.89
N GLN A 74 -22.02 15.37 5.26
CA GLN A 74 -20.89 15.59 4.35
C GLN A 74 -19.54 15.53 5.09
N THR A 75 -19.49 15.99 6.35
CA THR A 75 -18.29 15.87 7.19
C THR A 75 -17.96 14.42 7.51
N ALA A 76 -18.97 13.58 7.83
CA ALA A 76 -18.77 12.16 8.04
C ALA A 76 -18.26 11.45 6.76
N GLY A 77 -18.82 11.81 5.61
CA GLY A 77 -18.37 11.34 4.30
C GLY A 77 -16.92 11.74 3.99
N LEU A 78 -16.54 12.99 4.29
CA LEU A 78 -15.17 13.49 4.14
C LEU A 78 -14.17 12.73 5.02
N ILE A 79 -14.51 12.51 6.30
CA ILE A 79 -13.67 11.75 7.24
C ILE A 79 -13.47 10.32 6.73
N LYS A 80 -14.55 9.65 6.34
CA LYS A 80 -14.48 8.29 5.79
C LYS A 80 -13.60 8.23 4.54
N THR A 81 -13.77 9.18 3.63
CA THR A 81 -12.97 9.23 2.40
C THR A 81 -11.49 9.43 2.70
N THR A 82 -11.16 10.23 3.71
CA THR A 82 -9.78 10.41 4.17
C THR A 82 -9.21 9.13 4.79
N GLN A 83 -10.01 8.37 5.53
CA GLN A 83 -9.61 7.04 6.04
C GLN A 83 -9.38 6.04 4.89
N ASP A 84 -10.22 6.09 3.85
CA ASP A 84 -10.06 5.26 2.66
C ASP A 84 -8.77 5.63 1.89
N ILE A 85 -8.39 6.91 1.83
CA ILE A 85 -7.10 7.36 1.28
C ILE A 85 -5.94 6.84 2.13
N ALA A 86 -6.02 6.92 3.46
CA ALA A 86 -4.96 6.40 4.33
C ALA A 86 -4.78 4.88 4.13
N THR A 87 -5.87 4.15 3.94
CA THR A 87 -5.86 2.72 3.62
C THR A 87 -5.23 2.47 2.25
N LEU A 88 -5.58 3.26 1.23
CA LEU A 88 -4.97 3.18 -0.11
C LEU A 88 -3.45 3.44 -0.07
N ILE A 89 -3.00 4.42 0.71
CA ILE A 89 -1.56 4.70 0.88
C ILE A 89 -0.87 3.47 1.49
N ARG A 90 -1.50 2.83 2.48
CA ARG A 90 -0.97 1.61 3.08
C ARG A 90 -0.89 0.48 2.06
N ASP A 91 -1.94 0.25 1.28
CA ASP A 91 -1.98 -0.75 0.21
C ASP A 91 -0.84 -0.51 -0.80
N LEU A 92 -0.59 0.75 -1.17
CA LEU A 92 0.50 1.14 -2.07
C LEU A 92 1.87 0.92 -1.45
N GLN A 93 2.05 1.22 -0.17
CA GLN A 93 3.28 0.93 0.56
C GLN A 93 3.52 -0.57 0.69
N GLU A 94 2.48 -1.37 0.91
CA GLU A 94 2.58 -2.84 0.91
C GLU A 94 2.93 -3.36 -0.47
N LEU A 95 2.31 -2.85 -1.52
CA LEU A 95 2.68 -3.20 -2.88
C LEU A 95 4.13 -2.80 -3.20
N TRP A 96 4.61 -1.68 -2.68
CA TRP A 96 6.00 -1.27 -2.86
C TRP A 96 6.99 -2.13 -2.06
N LEU A 97 6.64 -2.51 -0.83
CA LEU A 97 7.49 -3.32 0.05
C LEU A 97 7.44 -4.82 -0.29
N PHE A 98 6.33 -5.33 -0.81
CA PHE A 98 6.07 -6.76 -1.00
C PHE A 98 5.69 -7.15 -2.44
N GLY A 99 5.35 -6.20 -3.31
CA GLY A 99 4.89 -6.45 -4.68
C GLY A 99 5.96 -6.87 -5.68
N GLY A 100 7.19 -7.08 -5.22
CA GLY A 100 8.29 -7.57 -6.04
C GLY A 100 9.60 -7.06 -5.46
N LEU A 101 10.08 -7.73 -4.42
CA LEU A 101 11.50 -7.68 -4.10
C LEU A 101 12.25 -8.26 -5.31
N ASP A 102 12.58 -7.40 -6.28
CA ASP A 102 13.50 -7.68 -7.38
C ASP A 102 14.94 -7.75 -6.84
N THR A 103 15.15 -8.59 -5.81
CA THR A 103 16.49 -8.94 -5.30
C THR A 103 16.85 -10.38 -5.65
N LEU A 104 16.01 -11.08 -6.42
CA LEU A 104 16.27 -12.42 -6.92
C LEU A 104 16.58 -12.45 -8.42
N GLN A 105 16.32 -11.38 -9.18
CA GLN A 105 16.64 -11.30 -10.60
C GLN A 105 17.76 -10.30 -10.91
N ASN A 106 18.63 -10.01 -9.95
CA ASN A 106 19.89 -9.37 -10.30
C ASN A 106 20.76 -10.43 -11.00
N PRO A 107 21.05 -10.31 -12.31
CA PRO A 107 21.81 -11.33 -13.04
C PRO A 107 23.22 -11.55 -12.46
N ALA A 108 23.74 -10.58 -11.71
CA ALA A 108 24.99 -10.70 -10.97
C ALA A 108 24.90 -11.70 -9.79
N ASP A 109 23.74 -11.79 -9.15
CA ASP A 109 23.53 -12.71 -8.02
C ASP A 109 23.34 -14.14 -8.53
N GLU A 110 22.67 -14.36 -9.67
CA GLU A 110 22.59 -15.70 -10.30
C GLU A 110 23.98 -16.26 -10.67
N GLU A 111 24.87 -15.40 -11.21
CA GLU A 111 26.23 -15.82 -11.55
C GLU A 111 27.08 -16.10 -10.29
N ALA A 112 26.89 -15.31 -9.22
CA ALA A 112 27.52 -15.56 -7.93
C ALA A 112 27.02 -16.84 -7.26
N HIS A 113 25.72 -17.14 -7.39
CA HIS A 113 25.12 -18.37 -6.89
C HIS A 113 25.58 -19.60 -7.68
N ARG A 114 25.72 -19.51 -9.01
CA ARG A 114 26.33 -20.57 -9.84
C ARG A 114 27.77 -20.84 -9.44
N LYS A 115 28.62 -19.81 -9.31
CA LYS A 115 30.02 -19.98 -8.90
C LYS A 115 30.15 -20.62 -7.53
N LYS A 116 29.32 -20.21 -6.56
CA LYS A 116 29.28 -20.84 -5.23
C LYS A 116 28.80 -22.29 -5.28
N ALA A 117 27.83 -22.61 -6.14
CA ALA A 117 27.36 -23.98 -6.32
C ALA A 117 28.46 -24.87 -6.93
N ASP A 118 29.22 -24.36 -7.90
CA ASP A 118 30.36 -25.07 -8.51
C ASP A 118 31.50 -25.29 -7.51
N GLU A 119 31.83 -24.30 -6.68
CA GLU A 119 32.81 -24.44 -5.59
C GLU A 119 32.38 -25.49 -4.57
N VAL A 120 31.11 -25.46 -4.15
CA VAL A 120 30.56 -26.45 -3.21
C VAL A 120 30.58 -27.85 -3.82
N ALA A 121 30.23 -27.99 -5.10
CA ALA A 121 30.32 -29.27 -5.80
C ALA A 121 31.76 -29.82 -5.84
N GLY A 122 32.74 -28.95 -6.10
CA GLY A 122 34.16 -29.33 -6.04
C GLY A 122 34.63 -29.75 -4.64
N ILE A 123 34.17 -29.06 -3.59
CA ILE A 123 34.47 -29.44 -2.20
C ILE A 123 33.83 -30.79 -1.87
N ILE A 124 32.60 -31.04 -2.31
CA ILE A 124 31.90 -32.33 -2.10
C ILE A 124 32.62 -33.45 -2.86
N GLU A 125 33.12 -33.20 -4.07
CA GLU A 125 33.89 -34.17 -4.83
C GLU A 125 35.21 -34.53 -4.14
N VAL A 126 35.94 -33.53 -3.63
CA VAL A 126 37.17 -33.76 -2.84
C VAL A 126 36.88 -34.55 -1.57
N LEU A 127 35.79 -34.22 -0.86
CA LEU A 127 35.36 -34.97 0.33
C LEU A 127 34.89 -36.39 0.01
N ALA A 128 34.27 -36.62 -1.14
CA ALA A 128 33.86 -37.95 -1.59
C ALA A 128 35.06 -38.82 -2.02
N GLN A 129 36.13 -38.19 -2.54
CA GLN A 129 37.39 -38.87 -2.88
C GLN A 129 38.26 -39.15 -1.64
N GLN A 130 38.06 -38.40 -0.55
CA GLN A 130 38.61 -38.73 0.75
C GLN A 130 37.86 -39.94 1.34
N LYS A 131 38.40 -41.14 1.06
CA LYS A 131 37.96 -42.38 1.72
C LYS A 131 37.91 -42.15 3.23
N PRO A 132 36.81 -42.50 3.93
CA PRO A 132 36.82 -42.46 5.38
C PRO A 132 37.93 -43.38 5.87
N VAL A 133 38.93 -42.82 6.55
CA VAL A 133 39.92 -43.60 7.28
C VAL A 133 39.17 -44.22 8.45
N VAL A 134 38.56 -45.38 8.21
CA VAL A 134 38.15 -46.28 9.27
C VAL A 134 39.43 -46.69 9.95
N LYS A 135 39.67 -46.11 11.14
CA LYS A 135 40.76 -46.49 12.02
C LYS A 135 40.39 -47.87 12.59
N THR A 136 40.73 -48.91 11.86
CA THR A 136 40.70 -50.29 12.38
C THR A 136 41.85 -50.40 13.36
N GLU A 137 41.56 -50.32 14.65
CA GLU A 137 42.50 -50.78 15.67
C GLU A 137 42.55 -52.31 15.58
N GLU A 138 43.69 -52.87 15.18
CA GLU A 138 43.96 -54.27 15.44
C GLU A 138 45.46 -54.59 15.48
N LYS A 139 45.79 -55.44 16.46
CA LYS A 139 47.02 -56.23 16.71
C LYS A 139 48.15 -55.51 17.45
N ASP A 140 48.89 -56.14 18.37
CA ASP A 140 48.96 -57.52 18.86
C ASP A 140 49.72 -57.43 20.19
N GLY A 141 49.49 -58.35 21.12
CA GLY A 141 50.18 -58.39 22.41
C GLY A 141 50.56 -59.82 22.76
N ASP A 142 51.48 -60.39 21.98
CA ASP A 142 52.25 -61.56 22.39
C ASP A 142 53.30 -61.11 23.42
N ASN A 143 53.22 -61.61 24.65
CA ASN A 143 54.31 -61.54 25.62
C ASN A 143 54.32 -62.82 26.45
N ASP A 144 55.07 -63.78 25.95
CA ASP A 144 55.49 -65.01 26.62
C ASP A 144 56.57 -64.67 27.65
N ALA A 145 56.29 -64.81 28.96
CA ALA A 145 57.31 -65.03 30.01
C ALA A 145 56.69 -65.36 31.39
N ILE A 146 57.12 -66.52 31.90
CA ILE A 146 57.02 -67.13 33.26
C ILE A 146 55.86 -68.10 33.47
#